data_AF-A0AAW1TQ61-F1
#
_entry.id   AF-A0AAW1TQ61-F1
#
_cell.length_a   1.000
_cell.length_b   1.000
_cell.length_c   1.000
_cell.angle_alpha   90.00
_cell.angle_beta   90.00
_cell.angle_gamma   90.00
#
_symmetry.space_group_name_H-M   'P 1'
#
loop_
_entity.id
_entity.type
_entity.pdbx_description
1 polymer ?
#
loop_
_entity_poly.entity_id
_entity_poly.type
_entity_poly.pdbx_seq_one_letter_code
_entity_poly.pdbx_strand_id
1 'polypeptide(L)'
;MILKATVIFSACMVLVSSSPRRCGRNEVWAEWRDSCPPTCEFRNPPCIIETTQPPPGCTCKPGYIYLNSVERICVKISECPKTCSEPIFFWNDCGSRCPLTCFNQEPRYCEEVCQPGCFCPRRYILDDITNQCVRRSNCTIF
;
A
#
# COMPACT_ATOMS: atom_id res chain seq x y z
N MET A 1 -34.08 -50.93 35.67
CA MET A 1 -33.16 -50.80 34.53
C MET A 1 -34.04 -50.51 33.32
N ILE A 2 -34.18 -49.28 32.82
CA ILE A 2 -33.18 -48.49 32.08
C ILE A 2 -33.52 -47.01 32.29
N LEU A 3 -32.54 -46.23 32.77
CA LEU A 3 -32.61 -44.77 32.84
C LEU A 3 -32.48 -44.24 31.40
N LYS A 4 -33.53 -43.65 30.82
CA LYS A 4 -33.39 -42.89 29.56
C LYS A 4 -32.75 -41.55 29.90
N ALA A 5 -31.42 -41.50 29.85
CA ALA A 5 -30.67 -40.25 29.93
C ALA A 5 -30.95 -39.42 28.68
N THR A 6 -31.76 -38.38 28.82
CA THR A 6 -31.97 -37.36 27.79
C THR A 6 -30.68 -36.53 27.70
N VAL A 7 -29.91 -36.74 26.63
CA VAL A 7 -28.74 -35.91 26.30
C VAL A 7 -29.26 -34.54 25.85
N ILE A 8 -29.22 -33.57 26.76
CA ILE A 8 -29.47 -32.16 26.42
C ILE A 8 -28.21 -31.66 25.72
N PHE A 9 -28.23 -31.60 24.39
CA PHE A 9 -27.24 -30.86 23.62
C PHE A 9 -27.41 -29.37 23.94
N SER A 10 -26.73 -28.91 24.98
CA SER A 10 -26.50 -27.49 25.21
C SER A 10 -25.61 -27.00 24.05
N ALA A 11 -26.24 -26.46 23.00
CA ALA A 11 -25.57 -25.65 22.02
C ALA A 11 -25.16 -24.35 22.72
N CYS A 12 -24.02 -24.40 23.41
CA CYS A 12 -23.32 -23.21 23.83
C CYS A 12 -22.81 -22.55 22.55
N MET A 13 -23.66 -21.71 21.93
CA MET A 13 -23.21 -20.84 20.85
C MET A 13 -22.19 -19.91 21.48
N VAL A 14 -20.92 -20.25 21.31
CA VAL A 14 -19.82 -19.34 21.60
C VAL A 14 -20.07 -18.14 20.71
N LEU A 15 -20.61 -17.07 21.30
CA LEU A 15 -20.69 -15.77 20.65
C LEU A 15 -19.24 -15.37 20.44
N VAL A 16 -18.70 -15.67 19.27
CA VAL A 16 -17.41 -15.14 18.81
C VAL A 16 -17.61 -13.64 18.78
N SER A 17 -17.21 -12.98 19.86
CA SER A 17 -17.21 -11.52 19.98
C SER A 17 -16.19 -10.99 18.99
N SER A 18 -16.58 -10.87 17.72
CA SER A 18 -15.89 -9.97 16.81
C SER A 18 -16.16 -8.57 17.32
N SER A 19 -15.25 -8.04 18.15
CA SER A 19 -15.18 -6.61 18.40
C SER A 19 -15.39 -5.90 17.06
N PRO A 20 -16.26 -4.87 16.95
CA PRO A 20 -16.41 -4.13 15.70
C PRO A 20 -15.00 -3.76 15.27
N ARG A 21 -14.58 -4.15 14.07
CA ARG A 21 -13.22 -3.90 13.60
C ARG A 21 -13.06 -2.39 13.45
N ARG A 22 -12.60 -1.72 14.51
CA ARG A 22 -12.54 -0.25 14.57
C ARG A 22 -11.25 0.19 13.89
N CYS A 23 -11.41 0.88 12.78
CA CYS A 23 -10.30 1.56 12.11
C CYS A 23 -10.13 2.99 12.63
N GLY A 24 -8.94 3.54 12.43
CA GLY A 24 -8.59 4.88 12.84
C GLY A 24 -9.26 5.97 12.01
N ARG A 25 -8.84 7.20 12.24
CA ARG A 25 -9.32 8.36 11.49
C ARG A 25 -8.98 8.20 10.01
N ASN A 26 -9.98 8.42 9.15
CA ASN A 26 -9.87 8.31 7.69
C ASN A 26 -9.49 6.91 7.17
N GLU A 27 -9.68 5.88 7.98
CA GLU A 27 -9.46 4.49 7.59
C GLU A 27 -10.78 3.73 7.44
N VAL A 28 -10.74 2.63 6.68
CA VAL A 28 -11.83 1.67 6.48
C VAL A 28 -11.27 0.26 6.59
N TRP A 29 -12.08 -0.66 7.10
CA TRP A 29 -11.72 -2.07 7.13
C TRP A 29 -11.78 -2.66 5.72
N ALA A 30 -10.71 -3.34 5.30
CA ALA A 30 -10.64 -4.07 4.05
C ALA A 30 -10.34 -5.55 4.33
N GLU A 31 -11.10 -6.44 3.69
CA GLU A 31 -10.80 -7.88 3.69
C GLU A 31 -9.49 -8.17 2.94
N TRP A 32 -9.11 -7.30 2.00
CA TRP A 32 -7.87 -7.37 1.24
C TRP A 32 -7.25 -5.98 1.22
N ARG A 33 -6.18 -5.78 2.00
CA ARG A 33 -5.42 -4.52 1.99
C ARG A 33 -4.30 -4.55 0.96
N ASP A 34 -3.83 -3.37 0.57
CA ASP A 34 -2.56 -3.28 -0.16
C ASP A 34 -1.40 -3.71 0.75
N SER A 35 -0.61 -4.68 0.30
CA SER A 35 0.61 -5.11 0.99
C SER A 35 1.65 -3.99 1.03
N CYS A 36 1.76 -3.24 -0.06
CA CYS A 36 2.65 -2.10 -0.21
C CYS A 36 1.81 -0.86 -0.50
N PRO A 37 1.11 -0.32 0.52
CA PRO A 37 0.17 0.76 0.30
C PRO A 37 0.92 2.03 -0.16
N PRO A 38 0.32 2.83 -1.06
CA PRO A 38 0.93 4.06 -1.53
C PRO A 38 0.99 5.11 -0.42
N THR A 39 1.96 6.02 -0.51
CA THR A 39 2.15 7.14 0.43
C THR A 39 2.14 8.49 -0.29
N CYS A 40 2.22 9.61 0.45
CA CYS A 40 2.40 10.94 -0.12
C CYS A 40 3.67 11.02 -0.98
N GLU A 41 4.74 10.42 -0.48
CA GLU A 41 6.03 10.40 -1.17
C GLU A 41 6.04 9.35 -2.29
N PHE A 42 5.73 8.09 -1.97
CA PHE A 42 5.81 6.97 -2.90
C PHE A 42 4.43 6.52 -3.34
N ARG A 43 3.96 7.07 -4.46
CA ARG A 43 2.65 6.71 -5.04
C ARG A 43 2.60 5.31 -5.65
N ASN A 44 3.75 4.83 -6.10
CA ASN A 44 3.90 3.51 -6.72
C ASN A 44 5.11 2.82 -6.09
N PRO A 45 5.01 2.37 -4.83
CA PRO A 45 6.13 1.71 -4.18
C PRO A 45 6.45 0.39 -4.91
N PRO A 46 7.73 0.00 -5.05
CA PRO A 46 8.10 -1.35 -5.43
C PRO A 46 7.40 -2.32 -4.48
N CYS A 47 6.68 -3.31 -5.02
CA CYS A 47 5.92 -4.25 -4.21
C CYS A 47 6.40 -5.67 -4.43
N ILE A 48 7.23 -6.14 -3.51
CA ILE A 48 7.68 -7.52 -3.45
C ILE A 48 6.81 -8.20 -2.39
N ILE A 49 5.86 -9.02 -2.83
CA ILE A 49 4.98 -9.80 -1.96
C ILE A 49 5.47 -11.25 -1.92
N GLU A 50 5.61 -11.80 -0.72
CA GLU A 50 5.96 -13.21 -0.53
C GLU A 50 4.72 -14.12 -0.48
N THR A 51 3.53 -13.54 -0.28
CA THR A 51 2.27 -14.29 -0.14
C THR A 51 1.24 -13.86 -1.18
N THR A 52 0.42 -14.82 -1.62
CA THR A 52 -0.63 -14.61 -2.63
C THR A 52 -1.91 -14.00 -2.05
N GLN A 53 -2.04 -13.94 -0.73
CA GLN A 53 -3.21 -13.41 -0.03
C GLN A 53 -2.78 -12.32 0.96
N PRO A 54 -3.04 -11.03 0.66
CA PRO A 54 -2.79 -9.97 1.61
C PRO A 54 -3.70 -10.13 2.84
N PRO A 55 -3.20 -9.88 4.06
CA PRO A 55 -4.00 -10.03 5.28
C PRO A 55 -5.09 -8.96 5.35
N PRO A 56 -6.26 -9.25 5.93
CA PRO A 56 -7.29 -8.23 6.12
C PRO A 56 -6.84 -7.19 7.15
N GLY A 57 -7.30 -5.94 7.03
CA GLY A 57 -6.86 -4.86 7.91
C GLY A 57 -7.45 -3.50 7.57
N CYS A 58 -7.09 -2.48 8.36
CA CYS A 58 -7.46 -1.09 8.07
C CYS A 58 -6.59 -0.52 6.95
N THR A 59 -7.23 0.17 6.00
CA THR A 59 -6.60 0.93 4.91
C THR A 59 -7.21 2.33 4.81
N CYS A 60 -6.55 3.26 4.13
CA CYS A 60 -7.11 4.61 3.94
C CYS A 60 -8.41 4.56 3.12
N LYS A 61 -9.37 5.42 3.48
CA LYS A 61 -10.61 5.63 2.71
C LYS A 61 -10.29 6.15 1.30
N PRO A 62 -11.19 5.95 0.31
CA PRO A 62 -11.06 6.56 -1.00
C PRO A 62 -10.81 8.09 -0.91
N GLY A 63 -9.82 8.59 -1.66
CA GLY A 63 -9.39 10.00 -1.62
C GLY A 63 -8.39 10.34 -0.50
N TYR A 64 -8.06 9.38 0.37
CA TYR A 64 -7.03 9.49 1.39
C TYR A 64 -5.84 8.58 1.08
N ILE A 65 -4.69 8.94 1.63
CA ILE A 65 -3.42 8.25 1.42
C ILE A 65 -2.55 8.34 2.67
N TYR A 66 -1.67 7.36 2.87
CA TYR A 66 -0.72 7.38 3.98
C TYR A 66 0.26 8.54 3.81
N LEU A 67 0.47 9.32 4.87
CA LEU A 67 1.44 10.40 4.87
C LEU A 67 2.86 9.87 4.58
N ASN A 68 3.25 8.82 5.31
CA ASN A 68 4.51 8.10 5.11
C ASN A 68 4.35 6.65 5.63
N SER A 69 5.37 5.81 5.39
CA SER A 69 5.36 4.40 5.79
C SER A 69 5.51 4.16 7.29
N VAL A 70 5.91 5.18 8.06
CA VAL A 70 6.25 5.07 9.50
C VAL A 70 5.05 5.42 10.38
N GLU A 71 4.53 6.63 10.26
CA GLU A 71 3.45 7.16 11.08
C GLU A 71 2.08 6.57 10.69
N ARG A 72 1.95 6.10 9.44
CA ARG A 72 0.72 5.46 8.90
C ARG A 72 -0.55 6.29 9.11
N ILE A 73 -0.46 7.62 9.04
CA ILE A 73 -1.59 8.55 9.16
C ILE A 73 -2.24 8.73 7.78
N CYS A 74 -3.56 8.55 7.67
CA CYS A 74 -4.31 8.83 6.44
C CYS A 74 -4.70 10.31 6.31
N VAL A 75 -4.09 11.00 5.36
CA VAL A 75 -4.36 12.41 4.99
C VAL A 75 -5.07 12.48 3.65
N LYS A 76 -5.74 13.60 3.33
CA LYS A 76 -6.29 13.75 1.97
C LYS A 76 -5.14 13.84 0.97
N ILE A 77 -5.33 13.29 -0.22
CA ILE A 77 -4.32 13.36 -1.30
C ILE A 77 -3.89 14.81 -1.59
N SER A 78 -4.84 15.75 -1.53
CA SER A 78 -4.59 17.20 -1.72
C SER A 78 -3.79 17.88 -0.61
N GLU A 79 -3.70 17.24 0.56
CA GLU A 79 -2.98 17.72 1.75
C GLU A 79 -1.58 17.10 1.86
N CYS A 80 -1.18 16.27 0.89
CA CYS A 80 0.18 15.74 0.85
C CYS A 80 1.22 16.87 0.77
N PRO A 81 2.30 16.81 1.56
CA PRO A 81 3.43 17.72 1.42
C PRO A 81 3.97 17.66 -0.01
N LYS A 82 4.11 18.83 -0.65
CA LYS A 82 4.70 18.94 -2.00
C LYS A 82 6.23 18.95 -1.97
N THR A 83 6.79 18.15 -1.08
CA THR A 83 8.22 18.03 -0.81
C THR A 83 8.56 16.55 -0.76
N CYS A 84 9.67 16.17 -1.39
CA CYS A 84 10.13 14.80 -1.41
C CYS A 84 11.33 14.64 -0.48
N SER A 85 11.42 13.49 0.20
CA SER A 85 12.59 13.16 0.99
C SER A 85 13.72 12.69 0.05
N GLU A 86 14.97 12.85 0.49
CA GLU A 86 16.16 12.45 -0.27
C GLU A 86 16.33 10.92 -0.32
N PRO A 87 16.98 10.36 -1.38
CA PRO A 87 17.77 11.09 -2.38
C PRO A 87 17.05 11.31 -3.72
N ILE A 88 17.23 12.52 -4.29
CA ILE A 88 16.88 12.94 -5.66
C ILE A 88 15.50 12.48 -6.17
N PHE A 89 14.45 12.79 -5.42
CA PHE A 89 13.08 12.80 -5.94
C PHE A 89 12.60 14.24 -6.13
N PHE A 90 11.71 14.46 -7.10
CA PHE A 90 11.04 15.75 -7.27
C PHE A 90 9.52 15.58 -7.24
N TRP A 91 8.84 16.56 -6.68
CA TRP A 91 7.39 16.59 -6.67
C TRP A 91 6.86 16.93 -8.07
N ASN A 92 5.91 16.15 -8.55
CA ASN A 92 5.16 16.42 -9.75
C ASN A 92 3.66 16.30 -9.45
N ASP A 93 2.87 17.33 -9.76
CA ASP A 93 1.41 17.29 -9.60
C ASP A 93 0.74 16.34 -10.61
N CYS A 94 1.45 15.95 -11.68
CA CYS A 94 0.97 15.08 -12.75
C CYS A 94 2.11 14.21 -13.29
N GLY A 95 2.55 13.23 -12.50
CA GLY A 95 3.55 12.23 -12.93
C GLY A 95 2.92 10.92 -13.41
N SER A 96 3.71 10.13 -14.14
CA SER A 96 3.28 8.83 -14.68
C SER A 96 2.83 7.88 -13.56
N ARG A 97 1.71 7.19 -13.75
CA ARG A 97 1.29 6.10 -12.87
C ARG A 97 2.17 4.85 -13.02
N CYS A 98 2.96 4.76 -14.07
CA CYS A 98 3.91 3.67 -14.31
C CYS A 98 5.33 4.26 -14.29
N PRO A 99 5.96 4.37 -13.12
CA PRO A 99 7.33 4.85 -13.03
C PRO A 99 8.26 3.89 -13.74
N LEU A 100 9.33 4.42 -14.33
CA LEU A 100 10.41 3.59 -14.84
C LEU A 100 11.21 3.04 -13.66
N THR A 101 11.37 1.73 -13.62
CA THR A 101 12.16 1.07 -12.58
C THR A 101 13.26 0.20 -13.18
N CYS A 102 14.18 -0.30 -12.37
CA CYS A 102 15.24 -1.20 -12.81
C CYS A 102 14.68 -2.53 -13.33
N PHE A 103 13.61 -3.05 -12.71
CA PHE A 103 12.88 -4.22 -13.20
C PHE A 103 12.03 -3.94 -14.43
N ASN A 104 11.45 -2.73 -14.54
CA ASN A 104 10.59 -2.36 -15.66
C ASN A 104 10.99 -1.01 -16.27
N GLN A 105 11.97 -1.05 -17.16
CA GLN A 105 12.52 0.15 -17.80
C GLN A 105 11.68 0.67 -18.98
N GLU A 106 10.75 -0.13 -19.48
CA GLU A 106 9.86 0.19 -20.62
C GLU A 106 8.46 -0.41 -20.38
N PRO A 107 7.62 0.24 -19.53
CA PRO A 107 6.27 -0.24 -19.25
C PRO A 107 5.43 -0.28 -20.53
N ARG A 108 5.02 -1.49 -20.96
CA ARG A 108 4.26 -1.69 -22.20
C ARG A 108 2.81 -1.18 -22.15
N TYR A 109 2.20 -1.23 -20.96
CA TYR A 109 0.84 -0.79 -20.73
C TYR A 109 0.85 0.24 -19.62
N CYS A 110 0.63 1.50 -19.98
CA CYS A 110 0.43 2.58 -19.03
C CYS A 110 -0.68 3.49 -19.51
N GLU A 111 -1.65 3.76 -18.64
CA GLU A 111 -2.68 4.76 -18.90
C GLU A 111 -2.04 6.15 -18.97
N GLU A 112 -2.54 7.01 -19.86
CA GLU A 112 -2.08 8.41 -19.95
C GLU A 112 -2.56 9.29 -18.77
N VAL A 113 -3.35 8.71 -17.86
CA VAL A 113 -3.80 9.38 -16.63
C VAL A 113 -2.62 9.52 -15.68
N CYS A 114 -2.34 10.75 -15.24
CA CYS A 114 -1.27 11.04 -14.29
C CYS A 114 -1.76 11.16 -12.84
N GLN A 115 -0.82 11.17 -11.89
CA GLN A 115 -1.12 11.39 -10.48
C GLN A 115 -0.06 12.28 -9.79
N PRO A 116 -0.43 13.04 -8.75
CA PRO A 116 0.51 13.84 -7.97
C PRO A 116 1.39 12.95 -7.08
N GLY A 117 2.69 13.22 -6.95
CA GLY A 117 3.60 12.47 -6.08
C GLY A 117 5.08 12.83 -6.29
N CYS A 118 5.97 12.04 -5.66
CA CYS A 118 7.41 12.16 -5.87
C CYS A 118 7.90 11.17 -6.94
N PHE A 119 8.74 11.65 -7.85
CA PHE A 119 9.23 10.89 -9.00
C PHE A 119 10.73 11.06 -9.19
N CYS A 120 11.37 10.07 -9.83
CA CYS A 120 12.76 10.18 -10.23
C CYS A 120 12.93 11.24 -11.33
N PRO A 121 13.96 12.11 -11.23
CA PRO A 121 14.31 13.11 -12.24
C PRO A 121 14.43 12.51 -13.62
N ARG A 122 14.29 13.36 -14.65
CA ARG A 122 14.43 12.94 -16.04
C ARG A 122 15.77 12.21 -16.24
N ARG A 123 15.73 11.07 -16.93
CA ARG A 123 16.87 10.14 -17.19
C ARG A 123 17.31 9.27 -16.01
N TYR A 124 16.69 9.41 -14.84
CA TYR A 124 16.84 8.49 -13.73
C TYR A 124 15.65 7.54 -13.69
N ILE A 125 15.86 6.36 -13.11
CA ILE A 125 14.84 5.34 -12.88
C ILE A 125 14.90 4.89 -11.41
N LEU A 126 13.80 4.39 -10.88
CA LEU A 126 13.77 3.89 -9.51
C LEU A 126 14.46 2.52 -9.45
N ASP A 127 15.50 2.41 -8.63
CA ASP A 127 16.05 1.11 -8.28
C ASP A 127 15.11 0.42 -7.29
N ASP A 128 14.51 -0.68 -7.73
CA ASP A 128 13.49 -1.41 -6.97
C ASP A 128 14.02 -2.03 -5.66
N ILE A 129 15.35 -2.15 -5.52
CA ILE A 129 16.03 -2.80 -4.39
C ILE A 129 16.42 -1.75 -3.34
N THR A 130 17.09 -0.69 -3.79
CA THR A 130 17.61 0.36 -2.91
C THR A 130 16.62 1.49 -2.66
N ASN A 131 15.54 1.55 -3.44
CA ASN A 131 14.56 2.64 -3.45
C ASN A 131 15.18 4.01 -3.74
N GLN A 132 16.25 4.03 -4.54
CA GLN A 132 16.96 5.25 -4.95
C GLN A 132 16.79 5.52 -6.44
N CYS A 133 16.81 6.79 -6.83
CA CYS A 133 16.86 7.15 -8.24
C CYS A 133 18.27 6.98 -8.80
N VAL A 134 18.43 6.04 -9.72
CA VAL A 134 19.73 5.71 -10.34
C VAL A 134 19.67 5.91 -11.85
N ARG A 135 20.83 5.92 -12.50
CA ARG A 135 20.90 5.78 -13.96
C ARG A 135 20.60 4.34 -14.35
N ARG A 136 20.06 4.13 -15.55
CA ARG A 136 19.77 2.78 -16.10
C ARG A 136 20.97 1.81 -16.02
N SER A 137 22.19 2.31 -16.19
CA SER A 137 23.42 1.52 -16.10
C SER A 137 23.85 1.15 -14.68
N ASN A 138 23.22 1.75 -13.66
CA ASN A 138 23.60 1.65 -12.26
C ASN A 138 22.53 0.92 -11.44
N CYS A 139 21.67 0.14 -12.11
CA CYS A 139 20.75 -0.75 -11.42
C CYS A 139 21.52 -1.75 -10.57
N THR A 140 21.05 -1.96 -9.34
CA THR A 140 21.53 -3.02 -8.47
C THR A 140 21.14 -4.36 -9.09
N ILE A 141 22.12 -5.25 -9.28
CA ILE A 141 21.92 -6.60 -9.81
C ILE A 141 22.22 -7.57 -8.67
N PHE A 142 21.36 -8.58 -8.49
CA PHE A 142 21.60 -9.71 -7.59
C PHE A 142 22.23 -10.88 -8.34
#